data_AF-A0A1B1B4C7-F1
#
_entry.id   AF-A0A1B1B4C7-F1
#
_cell.length_a   1.000
_cell.length_b   1.000
_cell.length_c   1.000
_cell.angle_alpha   90.00
_cell.angle_beta   90.00
_cell.angle_gamma   90.00
#
_symmetry.space_group_name_H-M   'P 1'
#
loop_
_entity.id
_entity.type
_entity.pdbx_description
1 polymer ?
#
loop_
_entity_poly.entity_id
_entity_poly.type
_entity_poly.pdbx_seq_one_letter_code
_entity_poly.pdbx_strand_id
1 'polypeptide(L)'
;MFTETVTATDGTTTTGTATEAHALILLRRTLKYGRCTAEATRTGGAIIEREVRDGGLVAKKRSITLEPVKPVGSITANTRGHLAAIDAESAPYLVTEAMPPFQSRVGRISAGVDSIPPAATARLVDRGLVTVGPPWRSTSNGYLPETRATVAVSLAARLAMLAQDHRTYTIAPAGYVKPLDIGHDFIGRNSPRGGVTYDRRSPAGCSCRTWSATSVDGRDDARRLAREHRQQMTAEFIASLG
;
A
#
# COMPACT_ATOMS: atom_id res chain seq x y z
N MET A 1 -6.91 13.82 1.31
CA MET A 1 -6.10 14.70 2.19
C MET A 1 -5.42 13.85 3.23
N PHE A 2 -4.21 14.20 3.63
CA PHE A 2 -3.39 13.48 4.60
C PHE A 2 -3.00 14.39 5.77
N THR A 3 -2.92 13.82 6.96
CA THR A 3 -2.16 14.36 8.09
C THR A 3 -0.70 13.97 7.89
N GLU A 4 0.17 14.94 7.78
CA GLU A 4 1.62 14.75 7.70
C GLU A 4 2.21 14.92 9.11
N THR A 5 3.01 13.95 9.55
CA THR A 5 3.80 14.04 10.77
C THR A 5 5.27 13.87 10.44
N VAL A 6 6.07 14.92 10.64
CA VAL A 6 7.52 14.88 10.45
C VAL A 6 8.20 14.71 11.80
N THR A 7 8.95 13.62 11.95
CA THR A 7 9.79 13.38 13.13
C THR A 7 11.24 13.67 12.77
N ALA A 8 11.82 14.68 13.42
CA ALA A 8 13.21 15.07 13.25
C ALA A 8 14.17 14.10 13.98
N THR A 9 15.46 14.29 13.75
CA THR A 9 16.53 13.41 14.27
C THR A 9 16.73 13.53 15.79
N ASP A 10 16.21 14.59 16.40
CA ASP A 10 16.18 14.84 17.84
C ASP A 10 14.89 14.31 18.51
N GLY A 11 14.00 13.67 17.73
CA GLY A 11 12.72 13.15 18.20
C GLY A 11 11.59 14.17 18.25
N THR A 12 11.85 15.45 17.91
CA THR A 12 10.77 16.45 17.81
C THR A 12 9.82 16.12 16.68
N THR A 13 8.53 16.31 16.91
CA THR A 13 7.48 16.04 15.92
C THR A 13 6.78 17.33 15.53
N THR A 14 6.50 17.47 14.24
CA THR A 14 5.67 18.55 13.70
C THR A 14 4.57 17.93 12.86
N THR A 15 3.36 18.47 12.99
CA THR A 15 2.18 17.99 12.27
C THR A 15 1.67 19.05 11.31
N GLY A 16 1.16 18.60 10.16
CA GLY A 16 0.60 19.45 9.13
C GLY A 16 -0.41 18.68 8.29
N THR A 17 -0.96 19.35 7.27
CA THR A 17 -1.89 18.74 6.32
C THR A 17 -1.28 18.73 4.92
N ALA A 18 -1.38 17.61 4.24
CA ALA A 18 -0.93 17.43 2.86
C ALA A 18 -2.10 17.09 1.93
N THR A 19 -2.14 17.71 0.75
CA THR A 19 -3.02 17.27 -0.33
C THR A 19 -2.52 15.95 -0.92
N GLU A 20 -3.34 15.25 -1.72
CA GLU A 20 -2.88 14.03 -2.39
C GLU A 20 -1.72 14.30 -3.36
N ALA A 21 -1.74 15.44 -4.05
CA ALA A 21 -0.65 15.86 -4.91
C ALA A 21 0.66 16.12 -4.12
N HIS A 22 0.55 16.72 -2.93
CA HIS A 22 1.72 16.94 -2.07
C HIS A 22 2.30 15.63 -1.53
N ALA A 23 1.44 14.74 -1.02
CA ALA A 23 1.83 13.37 -0.62
C ALA A 23 2.49 12.62 -1.80
N LEU A 24 1.90 12.77 -2.99
CA LEU A 24 2.44 12.51 -4.33
C LEU A 24 3.94 12.78 -4.43
N ILE A 25 4.24 14.06 -4.33
CA ILE A 25 5.58 14.62 -4.49
C ILE A 25 6.54 14.09 -3.41
N LEU A 26 6.08 13.98 -2.16
CA LEU A 26 6.91 13.44 -1.07
C LEU A 26 7.33 11.99 -1.32
N LEU A 27 6.39 11.15 -1.74
CA LEU A 27 6.66 9.75 -2.11
C LEU A 27 7.62 9.65 -3.29
N ARG A 28 7.40 10.42 -4.36
CA ARG A 28 8.34 10.41 -5.51
C ARG A 28 9.74 10.87 -5.15
N ARG A 29 9.85 11.84 -4.23
CA ARG A 29 11.15 12.29 -3.73
C ARG A 29 11.91 11.17 -3.03
N THR A 30 11.25 10.19 -2.40
CA THR A 30 11.96 9.07 -1.77
C THR A 30 12.71 8.23 -2.78
N LEU A 31 12.18 8.06 -4.00
CA LEU A 31 12.84 7.33 -5.08
C LEU A 31 14.11 8.02 -5.58
N LYS A 32 14.14 9.37 -5.53
CA LYS A 32 15.29 10.16 -6.00
C LYS A 32 16.47 10.11 -5.04
N TYR A 33 16.22 9.94 -3.75
CA TYR A 33 17.25 9.95 -2.71
C TYR A 33 17.57 8.52 -2.28
N GLY A 34 18.71 7.96 -2.72
CA GLY A 34 19.11 6.57 -2.45
C GLY A 34 19.37 6.17 -0.98
N ARG A 35 18.97 7.01 -0.01
CA ARG A 35 18.99 6.72 1.44
C ARG A 35 17.62 6.92 2.10
N CYS A 36 16.56 6.92 1.29
CA CYS A 36 15.18 6.99 1.73
C CYS A 36 14.49 5.66 1.45
N THR A 37 13.66 5.21 2.38
CA THR A 37 12.74 4.10 2.18
C THR A 37 11.31 4.59 2.39
N ALA A 38 10.36 3.95 1.71
CA ALA A 38 8.94 4.23 1.87
C ALA A 38 8.21 2.91 2.06
N GLU A 39 7.21 2.90 2.93
CA GLU A 39 6.38 1.72 3.20
C GLU A 39 4.91 2.14 3.25
N ALA A 40 4.08 1.58 2.37
CA ALA A 40 2.65 1.81 2.37
C ALA A 40 1.97 1.16 3.60
N THR A 41 0.97 1.83 4.16
CA THR A 41 0.23 1.33 5.33
C THR A 41 -1.16 0.84 4.94
N ARG A 42 -1.72 -0.10 5.73
CA ARG A 42 -3.07 -0.66 5.48
C ARG A 42 -4.20 0.36 5.66
N THR A 43 -3.95 1.47 6.35
CA THR A 43 -4.90 2.56 6.49
C THR A 43 -4.97 3.45 5.25
N GLY A 44 -4.09 3.25 4.27
CA GLY A 44 -3.96 4.06 3.06
C GLY A 44 -2.91 5.16 3.18
N GLY A 45 -2.05 5.08 4.18
CA GLY A 45 -0.96 6.02 4.39
C GLY A 45 0.38 5.51 3.88
N ALA A 46 1.45 6.20 4.24
CA ALA A 46 2.82 5.77 4.01
C ALA A 46 3.75 6.26 5.11
N ILE A 47 4.77 5.46 5.41
CA ILE A 47 5.88 5.84 6.29
C ILE A 47 7.11 5.98 5.44
N ILE A 48 7.73 7.16 5.49
CA ILE A 48 8.97 7.48 4.81
C ILE A 48 10.06 7.56 5.87
N GLU A 49 11.15 6.80 5.72
CA GLU A 49 12.32 6.90 6.58
C GLU A 49 13.52 7.36 5.77
N ARG A 50 14.32 8.26 6.36
CA ARG A 50 15.58 8.73 5.79
C ARG A 50 16.69 8.65 6.83
N GLU A 51 17.82 8.12 6.43
CA GLU A 51 19.05 8.23 7.20
C GLU A 51 19.75 9.57 6.93
N VAL A 52 20.01 10.30 8.00
CA VAL A 52 20.69 11.60 7.98
C VAL A 52 22.00 11.48 8.76
N ARG A 53 23.12 11.82 8.11
CA ARG A 53 24.41 11.98 8.77
C ARG A 53 24.63 13.47 8.98
N ASP A 54 24.66 13.88 10.23
CA ASP A 54 24.82 15.27 10.64
C ASP A 54 26.16 15.44 11.35
N GLY A 55 27.26 15.31 10.60
CA GLY A 55 28.65 15.41 11.09
C GLY A 55 29.11 14.31 12.06
N GLY A 56 28.20 13.54 12.66
CA GLY A 56 28.49 12.45 13.58
C GLY A 56 28.74 11.09 12.90
N LEU A 57 29.41 10.19 13.63
CA LEU A 57 29.72 8.82 13.21
C LEU A 57 28.47 7.93 13.05
N VAL A 58 27.38 8.26 13.76
CA VAL A 58 26.13 7.47 13.77
C VAL A 58 25.07 8.16 12.92
N ALA A 59 24.49 7.43 11.96
CA ALA A 59 23.36 7.91 11.19
C ALA A 59 22.12 8.05 12.08
N LYS A 60 21.47 9.21 12.05
CA LYS A 60 20.20 9.46 12.74
C LYS A 60 19.04 9.26 11.76
N LYS A 61 17.90 8.81 12.27
CA LYS A 61 16.69 8.62 11.46
C LYS A 61 15.82 9.85 11.51
N ARG A 62 15.35 10.28 10.35
CA ARG A 62 14.24 11.21 10.18
C ARG A 62 13.10 10.45 9.53
N SER A 63 11.87 10.65 10.01
CA SER A 63 10.70 10.01 9.40
C SER A 63 9.62 11.01 9.03
N ILE A 64 8.84 10.67 8.01
CA ILE A 64 7.62 11.38 7.64
C ILE A 64 6.51 10.33 7.56
N THR A 65 5.47 10.51 8.36
CA THR A 65 4.27 9.68 8.31
C THR A 65 3.16 10.45 7.61
N LEU A 66 2.56 9.83 6.60
CA LEU A 66 1.40 10.32 5.90
C LEU A 66 0.21 9.44 6.27
N GLU A 67 -0.78 9.99 6.97
CA GLU A 67 -2.00 9.27 7.31
C GLU A 67 -3.21 9.93 6.63
N PRO A 68 -4.07 9.20 5.93
CA PRO A 68 -5.26 9.81 5.33
C PRO A 68 -6.21 10.30 6.42
N VAL A 69 -6.76 11.50 6.24
CA VAL A 69 -7.70 12.12 7.21
C VAL A 69 -8.92 11.22 7.45
N LYS A 70 -9.37 10.50 6.42
CA LYS A 70 -10.35 9.41 6.53
C LYS A 70 -9.62 8.09 6.25
N PRO A 71 -9.27 7.29 7.28
CA PRO A 71 -8.67 5.99 7.09
C PRO A 71 -9.52 5.11 6.17
N VAL A 72 -8.85 4.45 5.22
CA VAL A 72 -9.52 3.65 4.18
C VAL A 72 -10.38 2.53 4.79
N GLY A 73 -9.99 1.97 5.94
CA GLY A 73 -10.69 0.85 6.58
C GLY A 73 -10.53 -0.47 5.81
N SER A 74 -11.42 -1.43 6.06
CA SER A 74 -11.37 -2.72 5.35
C SER A 74 -11.86 -2.59 3.90
N ILE A 75 -11.06 -3.06 2.96
CA ILE A 75 -11.44 -3.13 1.54
C ILE A 75 -11.93 -4.55 1.29
N THR A 76 -13.22 -4.69 0.97
CA THR A 76 -13.79 -5.99 0.59
C THR A 76 -13.38 -6.38 -0.82
N ALA A 77 -13.48 -7.66 -1.18
CA ALA A 77 -13.20 -8.13 -2.55
C ALA A 77 -14.05 -7.39 -3.59
N ASN A 78 -15.33 -7.11 -3.28
CA ASN A 78 -16.22 -6.37 -4.18
C ASN A 78 -15.79 -4.90 -4.34
N THR A 79 -15.48 -4.22 -3.23
CA THR A 79 -14.94 -2.84 -3.28
C THR A 79 -13.65 -2.79 -4.10
N ARG A 80 -12.77 -3.77 -3.91
CA ARG A 80 -11.53 -3.89 -4.66
C ARG A 80 -11.78 -4.07 -6.15
N GLY A 81 -12.72 -4.92 -6.55
CA GLY A 81 -13.11 -5.09 -7.95
C GLY A 81 -13.56 -3.77 -8.58
N HIS A 82 -14.39 -2.99 -7.88
CA HIS A 82 -14.80 -1.66 -8.35
C HIS A 82 -13.64 -0.68 -8.47
N LEU A 83 -12.72 -0.64 -7.50
CA LEU A 83 -11.55 0.24 -7.56
C LEU A 83 -10.62 -0.15 -8.70
N ALA A 84 -10.38 -1.45 -8.92
CA ALA A 84 -9.58 -1.94 -10.03
C ALA A 84 -10.19 -1.59 -11.40
N ALA A 85 -11.52 -1.70 -11.54
CA ALA A 85 -12.21 -1.30 -12.77
C ALA A 85 -12.04 0.20 -13.05
N ILE A 86 -12.16 1.05 -12.03
CA ILE A 86 -11.92 2.49 -12.15
C ILE A 86 -10.45 2.78 -12.51
N ASP A 87 -9.50 2.10 -11.86
CA ASP A 87 -8.07 2.34 -12.05
C ASP A 87 -7.55 1.92 -13.43
N ALA A 88 -8.16 0.88 -14.01
CA ALA A 88 -7.81 0.37 -15.33
C ALA A 88 -8.36 1.24 -16.49
N GLU A 89 -9.38 2.05 -16.23
CA GLU A 89 -10.01 2.89 -17.24
C GLU A 89 -9.29 4.24 -17.37
N SER A 90 -9.16 4.72 -18.60
CA SER A 90 -8.47 5.98 -18.90
C SER A 90 -9.28 7.22 -18.51
N ALA A 91 -10.61 7.14 -18.60
CA ALA A 91 -11.53 8.24 -18.32
C ALA A 91 -12.83 7.77 -17.65
N PRO A 92 -12.78 7.15 -16.46
CA PRO A 92 -13.99 6.78 -15.74
C PRO A 92 -14.72 8.04 -15.24
N TYR A 93 -16.05 7.97 -15.20
CA TYR A 93 -16.88 9.13 -14.86
C TYR A 93 -18.11 8.75 -14.05
N LEU A 94 -18.52 9.66 -13.18
CA LEU A 94 -19.77 9.65 -12.43
C LEU A 94 -20.82 10.43 -13.21
N VAL A 95 -21.99 9.86 -13.43
CA VAL A 95 -23.15 10.62 -13.94
C VAL A 95 -23.83 11.32 -12.77
N THR A 96 -23.78 12.64 -12.74
CA THR A 96 -24.40 13.44 -11.66
C THR A 96 -25.82 13.87 -12.02
N GLU A 97 -26.10 14.10 -13.31
CA GLU A 97 -27.42 14.50 -13.81
C GLU A 97 -27.65 13.89 -15.19
N ALA A 98 -28.89 13.48 -15.49
CA ALA A 98 -29.28 12.99 -16.80
C ALA A 98 -30.77 13.23 -17.05
N MET A 99 -31.13 13.53 -18.31
CA MET A 99 -32.54 13.67 -18.71
C MET A 99 -33.23 12.31 -18.90
N PRO A 100 -34.57 12.22 -18.82
CA PRO A 100 -35.32 11.03 -19.25
C PRO A 100 -34.94 10.61 -20.68
N PRO A 101 -34.81 9.30 -20.96
CA PRO A 101 -35.04 8.14 -20.09
C PRO A 101 -33.81 7.72 -19.24
N PHE A 102 -32.70 8.46 -19.27
CA PHE A 102 -31.43 8.07 -18.67
C PHE A 102 -31.26 8.41 -17.19
N GLN A 103 -32.33 8.85 -16.52
CA GLN A 103 -32.29 9.18 -15.08
C GLN A 103 -31.80 8.02 -14.21
N SER A 104 -32.03 6.77 -14.61
CA SER A 104 -31.53 5.58 -13.90
C SER A 104 -29.99 5.47 -13.86
N ARG A 105 -29.28 6.26 -14.68
CA ARG A 105 -27.81 6.33 -14.70
C ARG A 105 -27.25 7.27 -13.62
N VAL A 106 -28.06 8.18 -13.09
CA VAL A 106 -27.63 9.15 -12.08
C VAL A 106 -27.08 8.42 -10.84
N GLY A 107 -25.92 8.88 -10.36
CA GLY A 107 -25.19 8.29 -9.24
C GLY A 107 -24.33 7.08 -9.61
N ARG A 108 -24.31 6.63 -10.86
CA ARG A 108 -23.47 5.51 -11.30
C ARG A 108 -22.09 5.99 -11.74
N ILE A 109 -21.06 5.21 -11.40
CA ILE A 109 -19.74 5.36 -12.03
C ILE A 109 -19.70 4.42 -13.24
N SER A 110 -19.34 4.97 -14.39
CA SER A 110 -19.00 4.21 -15.59
C SER A 110 -17.48 4.08 -15.66
N ALA A 111 -16.99 2.84 -15.74
CA ALA A 111 -15.58 2.52 -15.92
C ALA A 111 -15.47 1.47 -17.04
N GLY A 112 -15.37 1.94 -18.28
CA GLY A 112 -15.45 1.07 -19.47
C GLY A 112 -16.79 0.35 -19.57
N VAL A 113 -16.74 -0.98 -19.62
CA VAL A 113 -17.93 -1.85 -19.64
C VAL A 113 -18.56 -2.04 -18.27
N ASP A 114 -17.83 -1.71 -17.19
CA ASP A 114 -18.33 -1.84 -15.83
C ASP A 114 -19.17 -0.62 -15.43
N SER A 115 -20.30 -0.91 -14.79
CA SER A 115 -21.20 0.12 -14.27
C SER A 115 -21.46 -0.10 -12.78
N ILE A 116 -20.83 0.73 -11.96
CA ILE A 116 -20.91 0.66 -10.51
C ILE A 116 -22.25 1.29 -10.07
N PRO A 117 -23.08 0.57 -9.30
CA PRO A 117 -24.42 1.04 -8.92
C PRO A 117 -24.36 2.20 -7.91
N PRO A 118 -25.43 3.02 -7.81
CA PRO A 118 -25.39 4.25 -7.01
C PRO A 118 -25.04 4.05 -5.53
N ALA A 119 -25.55 2.98 -4.91
CA ALA A 119 -25.21 2.66 -3.53
C ALA A 119 -23.73 2.28 -3.33
N ALA A 120 -23.10 1.65 -4.33
CA ALA A 120 -21.67 1.36 -4.28
C ALA A 120 -20.85 2.64 -4.52
N THR A 121 -21.23 3.46 -5.51
CA THR A 121 -20.64 4.78 -5.75
C THR A 121 -20.65 5.65 -4.50
N ALA A 122 -21.81 5.81 -3.87
CA ALA A 122 -21.96 6.63 -2.68
C ALA A 122 -21.02 6.16 -1.56
N ARG A 123 -20.84 4.85 -1.39
CA ARG A 123 -19.89 4.28 -0.42
C ARG A 123 -18.44 4.54 -0.79
N LEU A 124 -18.07 4.47 -2.07
CA LEU A 124 -16.72 4.78 -2.52
C LEU A 124 -16.38 6.26 -2.28
N VAL A 125 -17.31 7.16 -2.61
CA VAL A 125 -17.15 8.61 -2.43
C VAL A 125 -17.14 8.97 -0.95
N ASP A 126 -18.12 8.51 -0.16
CA ASP A 126 -18.18 8.79 1.27
C ASP A 126 -16.88 8.34 1.94
N ARG A 127 -16.42 7.11 1.69
CA ARG A 127 -15.18 6.59 2.28
C ARG A 127 -13.90 7.25 1.76
N GLY A 128 -14.01 8.19 0.82
CA GLY A 128 -12.86 8.88 0.22
C GLY A 128 -11.97 7.93 -0.59
N LEU A 129 -12.50 6.82 -1.09
CA LEU A 129 -11.74 5.85 -1.87
C LEU A 129 -11.53 6.32 -3.31
N VAL A 130 -12.43 7.17 -3.80
CA VAL A 130 -12.34 7.83 -5.09
C VAL A 130 -12.42 9.34 -4.91
N THR A 131 -11.75 10.06 -5.80
CA THR A 131 -11.87 11.51 -5.95
C THR A 131 -12.80 11.80 -7.12
N VAL A 132 -13.63 12.84 -6.96
CA VAL A 132 -14.59 13.29 -7.98
C VAL A 132 -14.14 14.68 -8.44
N GLY A 133 -13.86 14.83 -9.72
CA GLY A 133 -13.45 16.08 -10.33
C GLY A 133 -14.61 17.04 -10.61
N PRO A 134 -14.33 18.20 -11.21
CA PRO A 134 -15.36 19.16 -11.56
C PRO A 134 -16.33 18.57 -12.60
N PRO A 135 -17.62 18.92 -12.53
CA PRO A 135 -18.59 18.45 -13.50
C PRO A 135 -18.38 19.10 -14.87
N TRP A 136 -18.64 18.35 -15.94
CA TRP A 136 -18.74 18.85 -17.31
C TRP A 136 -20.03 18.36 -17.97
N ARG A 137 -20.46 19.10 -18.99
CA ARG A 137 -21.60 18.72 -19.82
C ARG A 137 -21.17 17.71 -20.88
N SER A 138 -21.99 16.69 -21.07
CA SER A 138 -21.85 15.66 -22.10
C SER A 138 -23.24 15.31 -22.63
N THR A 139 -23.32 14.37 -23.56
CA THR A 139 -24.58 13.77 -23.98
C THR A 139 -24.59 12.26 -23.79
N SER A 140 -25.72 11.72 -23.33
CA SER A 140 -26.06 10.30 -23.42
C SER A 140 -26.40 9.99 -24.88
N ASN A 141 -25.82 8.92 -25.44
CA ASN A 141 -26.05 8.46 -26.81
C ASN A 141 -25.87 9.54 -27.90
N GLY A 142 -25.11 10.61 -27.61
CA GLY A 142 -24.83 11.69 -28.57
C GLY A 142 -25.87 12.83 -28.59
N TYR A 143 -27.05 12.67 -27.99
CA TYR A 143 -28.15 13.62 -28.17
C TYR A 143 -28.77 14.15 -26.89
N LEU A 144 -28.86 13.34 -25.83
CA LEU A 144 -29.56 13.76 -24.60
C LEU A 144 -28.58 14.36 -23.58
N PRO A 145 -28.79 15.59 -23.10
CA PRO A 145 -27.89 16.23 -22.15
C PRO A 145 -27.71 15.42 -20.85
N GLU A 146 -26.46 15.32 -20.41
CA GLU A 146 -26.09 14.79 -19.10
C GLU A 146 -24.88 15.53 -18.51
N THR A 147 -24.80 15.55 -17.18
CA THR A 147 -23.66 16.10 -16.44
C THR A 147 -22.83 14.95 -15.90
N ARG A 148 -21.53 14.98 -16.17
CA ARG A 148 -20.56 13.96 -15.76
C ARG A 148 -19.48 14.59 -14.89
N ALA A 149 -18.86 13.82 -14.01
CA ALA A 149 -17.69 14.22 -13.23
C ALA A 149 -16.61 13.13 -13.29
N THR A 150 -15.33 13.50 -13.30
CA THR A 150 -14.22 12.56 -13.52
C THR A 150 -14.03 11.84 -12.23
N VAL A 151 -13.72 10.56 -12.31
CA VAL A 151 -13.47 9.75 -11.13
C VAL A 151 -12.03 9.27 -11.20
N ALA A 152 -11.33 9.30 -10.09
CA ALA A 152 -10.02 8.66 -9.99
C ALA A 152 -9.91 7.96 -8.65
N VAL A 153 -9.23 6.82 -8.61
CA VAL A 153 -8.93 6.16 -7.34
C VAL A 153 -8.01 7.06 -6.53
N SER A 154 -8.39 7.33 -5.27
CA SER A 154 -7.58 8.16 -4.37
C SER A 154 -6.21 7.52 -4.12
N LEU A 155 -5.19 8.35 -3.87
CA LEU A 155 -3.87 7.85 -3.48
C LEU A 155 -3.96 6.94 -2.25
N ALA A 156 -4.82 7.29 -1.28
CA ALA A 156 -5.00 6.53 -0.06
C ALA A 156 -5.54 5.11 -0.34
N ALA A 157 -6.55 4.99 -1.21
CA ALA A 157 -7.08 3.69 -1.59
C ALA A 157 -6.03 2.85 -2.32
N ARG A 158 -5.24 3.43 -3.23
CA ARG A 158 -4.19 2.69 -3.93
C ARG A 158 -3.10 2.19 -2.98
N LEU A 159 -2.63 3.02 -2.04
CA LEU A 159 -1.67 2.61 -1.01
C LEU A 159 -2.21 1.50 -0.09
N ALA A 160 -3.48 1.60 0.30
CA ALA A 160 -4.12 0.57 1.12
C ALA A 160 -4.23 -0.77 0.38
N MET A 161 -4.60 -0.75 -0.92
CA MET A 161 -4.63 -1.95 -1.75
C MET A 161 -3.24 -2.58 -1.88
N LEU A 162 -2.19 -1.78 -2.14
CA LEU A 162 -0.81 -2.26 -2.18
C LEU A 162 -0.40 -2.94 -0.86
N ALA A 163 -0.68 -2.29 0.28
CA ALA A 163 -0.33 -2.83 1.59
C ALA A 163 -1.09 -4.14 1.94
N GLN A 164 -2.28 -4.34 1.36
CA GLN A 164 -3.02 -5.60 1.47
C GLN A 164 -2.44 -6.69 0.56
N ASP A 165 -2.04 -6.33 -0.67
CA ASP A 165 -1.47 -7.25 -1.66
C ASP A 165 -0.10 -7.77 -1.27
N HIS A 166 0.66 -6.94 -0.57
CA HIS A 166 2.00 -7.26 -0.10
C HIS A 166 2.06 -7.46 1.41
N ARG A 167 1.03 -8.10 1.97
CA ARG A 167 1.03 -8.52 3.37
C ARG A 167 2.08 -9.61 3.58
N THR A 168 3.11 -9.28 4.33
CA THR A 168 4.14 -10.24 4.71
C THR A 168 3.83 -10.93 6.03
N TYR A 169 4.38 -12.12 6.20
CA TYR A 169 4.37 -12.89 7.45
C TYR A 169 5.75 -13.48 7.72
N THR A 170 6.01 -13.80 8.99
CA THR A 170 7.23 -14.49 9.44
C THR A 170 6.82 -15.62 10.36
N ILE A 171 7.45 -16.79 10.22
CA ILE A 171 7.19 -17.94 11.09
C ILE A 171 8.29 -18.00 12.15
N ALA A 172 7.91 -18.33 13.39
CA ALA A 172 8.90 -18.50 14.45
C ALA A 172 9.89 -19.63 14.10
N PRO A 173 11.17 -19.53 14.52
CA PRO A 173 12.12 -20.62 14.37
C PRO A 173 11.61 -21.90 15.02
N ALA A 174 11.99 -23.05 14.46
CA ALA A 174 11.59 -24.35 14.99
C ALA A 174 12.16 -24.64 16.39
N GLY A 175 13.27 -23.98 16.76
CA GLY A 175 13.91 -24.16 18.06
C GLY A 175 14.79 -25.40 18.07
N TYR A 176 14.69 -26.25 19.09
CA TYR A 176 15.51 -27.47 19.16
C TYR A 176 14.89 -28.58 18.30
N VAL A 177 15.62 -29.02 17.28
CA VAL A 177 15.21 -30.04 16.31
C VAL A 177 16.25 -31.14 16.19
N LYS A 178 15.87 -32.32 15.71
CA LYS A 178 16.87 -33.35 15.39
C LYS A 178 17.61 -32.94 14.10
N PRO A 179 18.93 -33.17 14.00
CA PRO A 179 19.69 -32.80 12.81
C PRO A 179 19.14 -33.39 11.49
N LEU A 180 18.60 -34.61 11.55
CA LEU A 180 17.98 -35.26 10.40
C LEU A 180 16.76 -34.49 9.87
N ASP A 181 15.98 -33.83 10.74
CA ASP A 181 14.78 -33.08 10.36
C ASP A 181 15.11 -31.81 9.57
N ILE A 182 16.36 -31.34 9.65
CA ILE A 182 16.88 -30.15 8.95
C ILE A 182 17.94 -30.48 7.90
N GLY A 183 18.08 -31.76 7.53
CA GLY A 183 19.01 -32.23 6.51
C GLY A 183 20.49 -32.09 6.89
N HIS A 184 20.80 -32.03 8.18
CA HIS A 184 22.17 -32.01 8.68
C HIS A 184 22.64 -33.45 8.98
N ASP A 185 23.48 -33.99 8.12
CA ASP A 185 24.23 -35.23 8.37
C ASP A 185 25.45 -34.93 9.25
N PHE A 186 25.28 -35.02 10.58
CA PHE A 186 26.44 -35.10 11.47
C PHE A 186 26.97 -36.53 11.49
N ILE A 187 27.82 -36.87 10.53
CA ILE A 187 28.67 -38.07 10.58
C ILE A 187 29.82 -37.78 11.55
N GLY A 188 29.64 -38.03 12.85
CA GLY A 188 30.74 -37.97 13.82
C GLY A 188 30.35 -37.71 15.27
N ARG A 189 31.17 -38.23 16.20
CA ARG A 189 31.03 -38.28 17.68
C ARG A 189 30.86 -36.94 18.43
N ASN A 190 30.65 -35.81 17.74
CA ASN A 190 30.42 -34.49 18.33
C ASN A 190 28.95 -34.06 18.22
N SER A 191 28.02 -34.96 18.54
CA SER A 191 26.60 -34.58 18.68
C SER A 191 26.46 -33.71 19.93
N PRO A 192 25.79 -32.54 19.87
CA PRO A 192 25.44 -31.78 21.07
C PRO A 192 24.66 -32.69 22.05
N ARG A 193 24.94 -32.55 23.35
CA ARG A 193 24.34 -33.37 24.42
C ARG A 193 22.81 -33.40 24.26
N GLY A 194 22.25 -34.57 23.96
CA GLY A 194 20.81 -34.77 23.73
C GLY A 194 20.39 -35.00 22.26
N GLY A 195 21.31 -34.95 21.29
CA GLY A 195 21.03 -35.29 19.89
C GLY A 195 20.13 -34.28 19.16
N VAL A 196 19.98 -33.07 19.70
CA VAL A 196 19.19 -31.97 19.12
C VAL A 196 20.08 -30.75 18.87
N THR A 197 19.81 -30.05 17.77
CA THR A 197 20.47 -28.80 17.38
C THR A 197 19.46 -27.66 17.37
N TYR A 198 19.87 -26.46 17.73
CA TYR A 198 19.00 -25.29 17.72
C TYR A 198 18.93 -24.69 16.31
N ASP A 199 17.76 -24.81 15.66
CA ASP A 199 17.47 -24.20 14.38
C ASP A 199 16.94 -22.77 14.59
N ARG A 200 17.76 -21.81 14.14
CA ARG A 200 17.43 -20.38 14.13
C ARG A 200 16.68 -19.97 12.87
N ARG A 201 16.55 -20.84 11.87
CA ARG A 201 15.99 -20.45 10.59
C ARG A 201 14.56 -19.98 10.76
N SER A 202 14.25 -18.83 10.16
CA SER A 202 12.93 -18.24 10.22
C SER A 202 12.50 -17.86 8.80
N PRO A 203 11.46 -18.49 8.25
CA PRO A 203 10.96 -18.14 6.94
C PRO A 203 10.09 -16.89 7.01
N ALA A 204 10.22 -16.07 5.97
CA ALA A 204 9.38 -14.93 5.66
C ALA A 204 8.72 -15.15 4.29
N GLY A 205 7.47 -14.71 4.18
CA GLY A 205 6.72 -14.81 2.92
C GLY A 205 5.80 -13.62 2.73
N CYS A 206 5.28 -13.49 1.52
CA CYS A 206 4.35 -12.42 1.13
C CYS A 206 3.08 -12.98 0.51
N SER A 207 1.95 -12.31 0.72
CA SER A 207 0.65 -12.68 0.13
C SER A 207 0.62 -12.64 -1.40
N CYS A 208 1.52 -11.86 -2.02
CA CYS A 208 1.68 -11.84 -3.47
C CYS A 208 2.24 -13.14 -4.06
N ARG A 209 2.77 -14.05 -3.22
CA ARG A 209 3.38 -15.35 -3.58
C ARG A 209 4.60 -15.28 -4.50
N THR A 210 5.00 -14.10 -4.96
CA THR A 210 6.20 -13.90 -5.78
C THR A 210 7.49 -13.80 -4.95
N TRP A 211 7.37 -13.68 -3.63
CA TRP A 211 8.51 -13.54 -2.73
C TRP A 211 8.38 -14.40 -1.48
N SER A 212 9.48 -15.10 -1.18
CA SER A 212 9.72 -15.77 0.10
C SER A 212 11.23 -15.78 0.35
N ALA A 213 11.62 -15.76 1.62
CA ALA A 213 13.02 -15.83 2.04
C ALA A 213 13.12 -16.64 3.32
N THR A 214 14.24 -17.33 3.53
CA THR A 214 14.54 -18.01 4.80
C THR A 214 15.75 -17.34 5.40
N SER A 215 15.56 -16.68 6.55
CA SER A 215 16.67 -16.15 7.33
C SER A 215 17.39 -17.29 8.03
N VAL A 216 18.71 -17.23 8.10
CA VAL A 216 19.55 -18.13 8.91
C VAL A 216 19.77 -17.58 10.32
N ASP A 217 19.70 -16.25 10.47
CA ASP A 217 20.09 -15.54 11.69
C ASP A 217 18.95 -15.38 12.71
N GLY A 218 17.71 -15.67 12.33
CA GLY A 218 16.58 -15.64 13.23
C GLY A 218 15.37 -14.86 12.72
N ARG A 219 14.40 -14.70 13.61
CA ARG A 219 13.13 -14.05 13.29
C ARG A 219 13.27 -12.55 12.98
N ASP A 220 14.19 -11.86 13.64
CA ASP A 220 14.35 -10.42 13.43
C ASP A 220 14.96 -10.11 12.07
N ASP A 221 15.86 -10.97 11.59
CA ASP A 221 16.37 -10.88 10.23
C ASP A 221 15.30 -11.26 9.20
N ALA A 222 14.47 -12.28 9.45
CA ALA A 222 13.29 -12.57 8.63
C ALA A 222 12.31 -11.37 8.56
N ARG A 223 12.11 -10.64 9.66
CA ARG A 223 11.31 -9.40 9.71
C ARG A 223 11.94 -8.28 8.91
N ARG A 224 13.26 -8.13 8.97
CA ARG A 224 14.02 -7.17 8.17
C ARG A 224 13.84 -7.45 6.68
N LEU A 225 14.05 -8.68 6.23
CA LEU A 225 13.83 -9.11 4.85
C LEU A 225 12.39 -8.86 4.38
N ALA A 226 11.40 -9.19 5.23
CA ALA A 226 9.99 -8.91 4.93
C ALA A 226 9.72 -7.40 4.79
N ARG A 227 10.36 -6.56 5.61
CA ARG A 227 10.25 -5.11 5.53
C ARG A 227 10.88 -4.57 4.25
N GLU A 228 12.08 -5.05 3.90
CA GLU A 228 12.78 -4.69 2.66
C GLU A 228 11.93 -5.01 1.43
N HIS A 229 11.28 -6.18 1.41
CA HIS A 229 10.35 -6.54 0.34
C HIS A 229 9.17 -5.55 0.25
N ARG A 230 8.53 -5.18 1.37
CA ARG A 230 7.44 -4.18 1.36
C ARG A 230 7.90 -2.80 0.88
N GLN A 231 9.12 -2.41 1.24
CA GLN A 231 9.72 -1.15 0.80
C GLN A 231 10.01 -1.17 -0.71
N GLN A 232 10.52 -2.29 -1.23
CA GLN A 232 10.72 -2.48 -2.66
C GLN A 232 9.40 -2.37 -3.43
N MET A 233 8.36 -3.11 -3.01
CA MET A 233 7.06 -3.08 -3.67
C MET A 233 6.41 -1.69 -3.61
N THR A 234 6.59 -0.98 -2.48
CA THR A 234 6.16 0.42 -2.35
C THR A 234 6.90 1.32 -3.33
N ALA A 235 8.21 1.15 -3.48
CA ALA A 235 9.01 1.93 -4.41
C ALA A 235 8.61 1.70 -5.87
N GLU A 236 8.44 0.44 -6.27
CA GLU A 236 7.97 0.04 -7.60
C GLU A 236 6.58 0.63 -7.91
N PHE A 237 5.66 0.54 -6.95
CA PHE A 237 4.33 1.13 -7.06
C PHE A 237 4.39 2.66 -7.19
N ILE A 238 5.19 3.36 -6.39
CA ILE A 238 5.33 4.83 -6.52
C ILE A 238 5.88 5.20 -7.90
N ALA A 239 6.82 4.41 -8.43
CA ALA A 239 7.38 4.63 -9.76
C ALA A 239 6.34 4.44 -10.88
N SER A 240 5.38 3.53 -10.70
CA SER A 240 4.30 3.31 -11.69
C SER A 240 3.21 4.38 -11.67
N LEU A 241 3.18 5.27 -10.68
CA LEU A 241 2.15 6.32 -10.55
C LEU A 241 2.37 7.53 -11.49
N GLY A 242 3.35 7.51 -12.40
CA GLY A 242 3.56 8.54 -13.45
C GLY A 242 4.09 9.87 -12.96
#